data_AF-A0A7J8DP47-F1
#
_entry.id   AF-A0A7J8DP47-F1
#
_cell.length_a   1.000
_cell.length_b   1.000
_cell.length_c   1.000
_cell.angle_alpha   90.00
_cell.angle_beta   90.00
_cell.angle_gamma   90.00
#
_symmetry.space_group_name_H-M   'P 1'
#
loop_
_entity.id
_entity.type
_entity.pdbx_description
1 polymer ?
#
loop_
_entity_poly.entity_id
_entity_poly.type
_entity_poly.pdbx_seq_one_letter_code
_entity_poly.pdbx_strand_id
1 'polypeptide(L)'
;MVSGMYLGELVRLILVKMAKEGLLFEGRITPELLTKGKFNTSDVSAIEKNKEGIYNAKEILTRLGVEPSDVDCISVQHVCTIVSFRSANLVAATLGAILNRLRDNKGLPRLRTTVGVDGSLYKTHPQFSRRFHKTLRRLVPDSDVRFLLSESGSGKGAAMVTAVAYRLAEQHRQIEETLAHFHLTKEMLLEVKKRMQTEMELGLKKNTHDQAVVKMLPSFVRSTPDGTEHGDFLALDLGGTNFRVLLVKIRSGKKRTVEMHNKIYAIPIEIMQGTGEELFDHIVSCISDFLDYMGIKGPRMPLGFTFSFPCKQTSLDAGILITWTKGFKATDCVGHDVATLLRDAIKRREEFDLDVVAVVNDTVGTMMTCAYEEPTCEVGLIVGTGSNACYMEEMKNVEMLEGNEGRMCINMEWGAFGDNGCLDDIRTNYDRLVDEYSLNVGKQRFEKMISGMYLGEIVRNILIDFTKKGFLFRGQISETLKTRGIFQTKYLSQIESDRLALLQVRAILQQLGLNSTCDDSILVKTVCGVVSKRAAQMCGAGMAAVVDKIRENRGLDHLNVTVGVDGTLYKLHPHFSRIMHQTVKELSPKCNVSFLLSEDGSGKGAALITAVGVRLRGEPCS
;
A
#
# COMPACT_ATOMS: atom_id res chain seq x y z
N MET A 1 -48.48 -16.52 -15.94
CA MET A 1 -49.67 -15.72 -15.56
C MET A 1 -49.72 -14.32 -16.16
N VAL A 2 -48.60 -13.73 -16.62
CA VAL A 2 -48.52 -12.30 -16.95
C VAL A 2 -48.07 -12.02 -18.40
N SER A 3 -46.91 -12.54 -18.83
CA SER A 3 -46.27 -12.06 -20.06
C SER A 3 -46.96 -12.54 -21.35
N GLY A 4 -46.71 -11.79 -22.43
CA GLY A 4 -47.35 -12.01 -23.73
C GLY A 4 -47.03 -13.35 -24.41
N MET A 5 -46.02 -14.09 -23.97
CA MET A 5 -45.79 -15.46 -24.47
C MET A 5 -46.92 -16.43 -24.05
N TYR A 6 -47.60 -16.15 -22.94
CA TYR A 6 -48.48 -17.13 -22.29
C TYR A 6 -49.96 -16.74 -22.25
N LEU A 7 -50.32 -15.47 -22.50
CA LEU A 7 -51.71 -15.03 -22.35
C LEU A 7 -52.66 -15.71 -23.34
N GLY A 8 -52.26 -15.81 -24.61
CA GLY A 8 -53.04 -16.55 -25.62
C GLY A 8 -53.27 -18.01 -25.24
N GLU A 9 -52.21 -18.71 -24.84
CA GLU A 9 -52.31 -20.12 -24.46
C GLU A 9 -53.16 -20.33 -23.20
N LEU A 10 -53.10 -19.40 -22.24
CA LEU A 10 -53.99 -19.43 -21.06
C LEU A 10 -55.46 -19.30 -21.46
N VAL A 11 -55.78 -18.42 -22.42
CA VAL A 11 -57.13 -18.31 -22.96
C VAL A 11 -57.53 -19.61 -23.64
N ARG A 12 -56.69 -20.16 -24.53
CA ARG A 12 -56.97 -21.43 -25.22
C ARG A 12 -57.34 -22.56 -24.28
N LEU A 13 -56.57 -22.75 -23.20
CA LEU A 13 -56.81 -23.80 -22.22
C LEU A 13 -58.15 -23.62 -21.50
N ILE A 14 -58.54 -22.37 -21.21
CA ILE A 14 -59.87 -22.06 -20.66
C ILE A 14 -60.96 -22.41 -21.68
N LEU A 15 -60.80 -22.01 -22.95
CA LEU A 15 -61.76 -22.31 -24.01
C LEU A 15 -61.93 -23.82 -24.22
N VAL A 16 -60.84 -24.60 -24.23
CA VAL A 16 -60.89 -26.07 -24.31
C VAL A 16 -61.69 -26.66 -23.15
N LYS A 17 -61.47 -26.17 -21.93
CA LYS A 17 -62.20 -26.65 -20.75
C LYS A 17 -63.68 -26.31 -20.84
N MET A 18 -64.02 -25.06 -21.19
CA MET A 18 -65.40 -24.62 -21.35
C MET A 18 -66.13 -25.38 -22.47
N ALA A 19 -65.46 -25.65 -23.59
CA ALA A 19 -66.01 -26.48 -24.66
C ALA A 19 -66.25 -27.93 -24.20
N LYS A 20 -65.31 -28.54 -23.45
CA LYS A 20 -65.51 -29.89 -22.86
C LYS A 20 -66.72 -29.97 -21.92
N GLU A 21 -67.04 -28.86 -21.25
CA GLU A 21 -68.17 -28.74 -20.34
C GLU A 21 -69.47 -28.30 -21.05
N GLY A 22 -69.45 -28.16 -22.38
CA GLY A 22 -70.63 -27.74 -23.16
C GLY A 22 -70.99 -26.26 -23.04
N LEU A 23 -70.13 -25.44 -22.43
CA LEU A 23 -70.37 -24.03 -22.17
C LEU A 23 -70.04 -23.10 -23.35
N LEU A 24 -69.29 -23.61 -24.34
CA LEU A 24 -68.96 -22.92 -25.58
C LEU A 24 -69.12 -23.87 -26.76
N PHE A 25 -69.46 -23.30 -27.92
CA PHE A 25 -69.52 -23.98 -29.21
C PHE A 25 -70.44 -25.22 -29.21
N GLU A 26 -71.47 -25.22 -28.35
CA GLU A 26 -72.38 -26.37 -28.14
C GLU A 26 -71.64 -27.68 -27.79
N GLY A 27 -70.46 -27.57 -27.16
CA GLY A 27 -69.62 -28.72 -26.82
C GLY A 27 -68.67 -29.18 -27.93
N ARG A 28 -68.65 -28.51 -29.09
CA ARG A 28 -67.79 -28.86 -30.22
C ARG A 28 -66.32 -28.55 -29.92
N ILE A 29 -65.45 -29.54 -30.14
CA ILE A 29 -64.01 -29.43 -29.96
C ILE A 29 -63.31 -29.85 -31.24
N THR A 30 -62.36 -29.02 -31.70
CA THR A 30 -61.56 -29.27 -32.90
C THR A 30 -60.11 -29.60 -32.55
N PRO A 31 -59.39 -30.33 -33.44
CA PRO A 31 -57.95 -30.53 -33.29
C PRO A 31 -57.16 -29.22 -33.16
N GLU A 32 -57.57 -28.18 -33.89
CA GLU A 32 -56.94 -26.85 -33.87
C GLU A 32 -57.11 -26.18 -32.50
N LEU A 33 -58.31 -26.25 -31.89
CA LEU A 33 -58.56 -25.72 -30.55
C LEU A 33 -57.73 -26.48 -29.49
N LEU A 34 -57.52 -27.79 -29.68
CA LEU A 34 -56.69 -28.62 -28.79
C LEU A 34 -55.18 -28.39 -28.96
N THR A 35 -54.75 -27.87 -30.11
CA THR A 35 -53.34 -27.69 -30.44
C THR A 35 -52.74 -26.48 -29.71
N LYS A 36 -51.67 -26.73 -28.95
CA LYS A 36 -50.91 -25.69 -28.22
C LYS A 36 -50.42 -24.59 -29.16
N GLY A 37 -50.59 -23.32 -28.76
CA GLY A 37 -50.10 -22.16 -29.53
C GLY A 37 -50.98 -21.75 -30.71
N LYS A 38 -52.14 -22.38 -30.93
CA LYS A 38 -53.08 -21.96 -31.99
C LYS A 38 -53.89 -20.72 -31.64
N PHE A 39 -53.88 -20.29 -30.38
CA PHE A 39 -54.48 -19.03 -29.93
C PHE A 39 -53.40 -18.17 -29.27
N ASN A 40 -53.03 -17.07 -29.91
CA ASN A 40 -51.90 -16.24 -29.54
C ASN A 40 -52.34 -14.99 -28.76
N THR A 41 -51.39 -14.32 -28.10
CA THR A 41 -51.68 -13.06 -27.40
C THR A 41 -52.04 -11.92 -28.36
N SER A 42 -51.63 -12.00 -29.62
CA SER A 42 -52.13 -11.11 -30.68
C SER A 42 -53.64 -11.29 -30.90
N ASP A 43 -54.14 -12.52 -30.82
CA ASP A 43 -55.57 -12.82 -30.94
C ASP A 43 -56.34 -12.24 -29.75
N VAL A 44 -55.82 -12.40 -28.52
CA VAL A 44 -56.34 -11.72 -27.31
C VAL A 44 -56.44 -10.21 -27.55
N SER A 45 -55.38 -9.60 -28.10
CA SER A 45 -55.31 -8.16 -28.33
C SER A 45 -56.31 -7.70 -29.41
N ALA A 46 -56.52 -8.50 -30.46
CA ALA A 46 -57.47 -8.21 -31.54
C ALA A 46 -58.93 -8.31 -31.06
N ILE A 47 -59.23 -9.32 -30.23
CA ILE A 47 -60.54 -9.56 -29.64
C ILE A 47 -60.91 -8.44 -28.64
N GLU A 48 -59.94 -7.85 -27.95
CA GLU A 48 -60.17 -6.75 -27.00
C GLU A 48 -60.21 -5.34 -27.64
N LYS A 49 -60.23 -5.23 -28.97
CA LYS A 49 -60.45 -3.95 -29.65
C LYS A 49 -61.88 -3.45 -29.45
N ASN A 50 -62.04 -2.15 -29.19
CA ASN A 50 -63.34 -1.55 -28.86
C ASN A 50 -64.41 -1.66 -29.96
N LYS A 51 -64.04 -1.54 -31.23
CA LYS A 51 -65.00 -1.51 -32.36
C LYS A 51 -65.13 -2.84 -33.09
N GLU A 52 -64.01 -3.54 -33.27
CA GLU A 52 -63.92 -4.75 -34.09
C GLU A 52 -63.79 -6.03 -33.24
N GLY A 53 -63.81 -5.93 -31.91
CA GLY A 53 -63.43 -7.04 -31.03
C GLY A 53 -64.25 -8.31 -31.22
N ILE A 54 -65.59 -8.17 -31.32
CA ILE A 54 -66.51 -9.31 -31.54
C ILE A 54 -66.35 -9.88 -32.95
N TYR A 55 -66.17 -9.02 -33.96
CA TYR A 55 -65.90 -9.45 -35.34
C TYR A 55 -64.60 -10.26 -35.42
N ASN A 56 -63.51 -9.73 -34.83
CA ASN A 56 -62.23 -10.41 -34.76
C ASN A 56 -62.35 -11.74 -34.00
N ALA A 57 -63.13 -11.79 -32.91
CA ALA A 57 -63.41 -13.04 -32.20
C ALA A 57 -64.05 -14.07 -33.12
N LYS A 58 -65.05 -13.68 -33.91
CA LYS A 58 -65.71 -14.55 -34.89
C LYS A 58 -64.72 -15.10 -35.91
N GLU A 59 -63.93 -14.25 -36.56
CA GLU A 59 -62.92 -14.70 -37.54
C GLU A 59 -61.85 -15.62 -36.92
N ILE A 60 -61.33 -15.26 -35.75
CA ILE A 60 -60.30 -16.05 -35.06
C ILE A 60 -60.84 -17.42 -34.68
N LEU A 61 -62.06 -17.49 -34.12
CA LEU A 61 -62.69 -18.73 -33.70
C LEU A 61 -63.05 -19.61 -34.91
N THR A 62 -63.59 -19.03 -35.98
CA THR A 62 -63.85 -19.79 -37.23
C THR A 62 -62.58 -20.40 -37.81
N ARG A 63 -61.43 -19.71 -37.74
CA ARG A 63 -60.13 -20.28 -38.16
C ARG A 63 -59.65 -21.45 -37.29
N LEU A 64 -60.19 -21.60 -36.09
CA LEU A 64 -59.95 -22.78 -35.25
C LEU A 64 -60.90 -23.93 -35.58
N GLY A 65 -61.70 -23.83 -36.66
CA GLY A 65 -62.60 -24.88 -37.13
C GLY A 65 -63.89 -25.01 -36.31
N VAL A 66 -64.12 -24.13 -35.32
CA VAL A 66 -65.41 -24.08 -34.61
C VAL A 66 -66.40 -23.20 -35.38
N GLU A 67 -67.70 -23.40 -35.12
CA GLU A 67 -68.79 -22.57 -35.64
C GLU A 67 -69.28 -21.64 -34.51
N PRO A 68 -68.63 -20.49 -34.27
CA PRO A 68 -68.96 -19.65 -33.13
C PRO A 68 -70.30 -18.93 -33.33
N SER A 69 -71.18 -19.00 -32.34
CA SER A 69 -72.32 -18.10 -32.22
C SER A 69 -71.87 -16.69 -31.80
N ASP A 70 -72.77 -15.71 -31.89
CA ASP A 70 -72.47 -14.36 -31.38
C ASP A 70 -72.28 -14.37 -29.84
N VAL A 71 -72.96 -15.28 -29.13
CA VAL A 71 -72.81 -15.49 -27.68
C VAL A 71 -71.44 -16.08 -27.34
N ASP A 72 -70.92 -17.01 -28.16
CA ASP A 72 -69.58 -17.55 -28.00
C ASP A 72 -68.52 -16.46 -28.17
N CYS A 73 -68.69 -15.57 -29.15
CA CYS A 73 -67.78 -14.46 -29.39
C CYS A 73 -67.70 -13.50 -28.20
N ILE A 74 -68.85 -13.16 -27.60
CA ILE A 74 -68.94 -12.34 -26.39
C ILE A 74 -68.25 -13.04 -25.20
N SER A 75 -68.50 -14.34 -25.04
CA SER A 75 -67.93 -15.13 -23.95
C SER A 75 -66.42 -15.24 -24.06
N VAL A 76 -65.88 -15.51 -25.25
CA VAL A 76 -64.43 -15.56 -25.51
C VAL A 76 -63.78 -14.19 -25.31
N GLN A 77 -64.44 -13.10 -25.72
CA GLN A 77 -63.95 -11.74 -25.44
C GLN A 77 -63.89 -11.45 -23.93
N HIS A 78 -64.86 -11.95 -23.16
CA HIS A 78 -64.87 -11.81 -21.71
C HIS A 78 -63.72 -12.60 -21.05
N VAL A 79 -63.46 -13.83 -21.51
CA VAL A 79 -62.31 -14.64 -21.05
C VAL A 79 -61.00 -13.91 -21.34
N CYS A 80 -60.83 -13.37 -22.55
CA CYS A 80 -59.65 -12.57 -22.93
C CYS A 80 -59.45 -11.39 -21.95
N THR A 81 -60.53 -10.66 -21.67
CA THR A 81 -60.55 -9.51 -20.75
C THR A 81 -60.10 -9.90 -19.33
N ILE A 82 -60.62 -11.00 -18.78
CA ILE A 82 -60.24 -11.46 -17.44
C ILE A 82 -58.76 -11.83 -17.40
N VAL A 83 -58.28 -12.59 -18.40
CA VAL A 83 -56.89 -13.08 -18.45
C VAL A 83 -55.92 -11.91 -18.59
N SER A 84 -56.18 -10.96 -19.49
CA SER A 84 -55.32 -9.79 -19.72
C SER A 84 -55.39 -8.81 -18.53
N PHE A 85 -56.56 -8.62 -17.91
CA PHE A 85 -56.71 -7.73 -16.76
C PHE A 85 -56.06 -8.28 -15.50
N ARG A 86 -56.14 -9.59 -15.27
CA ARG A 86 -55.37 -10.26 -14.21
C ARG A 86 -53.88 -10.01 -14.39
N SER A 87 -53.37 -10.14 -15.62
CA SER A 87 -51.96 -9.84 -15.93
C SER A 87 -51.60 -8.39 -15.55
N ALA A 88 -52.40 -7.41 -15.96
CA ALA A 88 -52.20 -6.01 -15.61
C ALA A 88 -52.22 -5.76 -14.08
N ASN A 89 -53.14 -6.39 -13.36
CA ASN A 89 -53.27 -6.25 -11.91
C ASN A 89 -52.08 -6.85 -11.16
N LEU A 90 -51.58 -8.01 -11.60
CA LEU A 90 -50.41 -8.65 -10.99
C LEU A 90 -49.14 -7.78 -11.15
N VAL A 91 -48.93 -7.20 -12.34
CA VAL A 91 -47.80 -6.28 -12.57
C VAL A 91 -47.96 -4.99 -11.76
N ALA A 92 -49.19 -4.48 -11.63
CA ALA A 92 -49.46 -3.31 -10.79
C ALA A 92 -49.12 -3.58 -9.31
N ALA A 93 -49.48 -4.75 -8.79
CA ALA A 93 -49.16 -5.12 -7.41
C ALA A 93 -47.64 -5.20 -7.16
N THR A 94 -46.90 -5.87 -8.05
CA THR A 94 -45.44 -6.01 -7.89
C THR A 94 -44.70 -4.70 -8.09
N LEU A 95 -45.09 -3.88 -9.09
CA LEU A 95 -44.51 -2.55 -9.25
C LEU A 95 -44.86 -1.64 -8.08
N GLY A 96 -46.07 -1.75 -7.51
CA GLY A 96 -46.47 -1.01 -6.31
C GLY A 96 -45.51 -1.26 -5.13
N ALA A 97 -45.09 -2.51 -4.93
CA ALA A 97 -44.09 -2.84 -3.91
C ALA A 97 -42.73 -2.15 -4.15
N ILE A 98 -42.25 -2.11 -5.41
CA ILE A 98 -41.01 -1.41 -5.78
C ILE A 98 -41.13 0.10 -5.51
N LEU A 99 -42.27 0.70 -5.85
CA LEU A 99 -42.51 2.13 -5.63
C LEU A 99 -42.54 2.47 -4.14
N ASN A 100 -43.22 1.67 -3.31
CA ASN A 100 -43.18 1.84 -1.87
C ASN A 100 -41.75 1.72 -1.34
N ARG A 101 -40.98 0.73 -1.79
CA ARG A 101 -39.57 0.60 -1.43
C ARG A 101 -38.73 1.83 -1.81
N LEU A 102 -38.95 2.39 -3.00
CA LEU A 102 -38.26 3.61 -3.45
C LEU A 102 -38.66 4.84 -2.62
N ARG A 103 -39.94 4.94 -2.23
CA ARG A 103 -40.43 6.00 -1.35
C ARG A 103 -39.75 5.90 0.02
N ASP A 104 -39.78 4.72 0.61
CA ASP A 104 -39.25 4.46 1.96
C ASP A 104 -37.73 4.69 2.01
N ASN A 105 -36.98 4.24 0.97
CA ASN A 105 -35.54 4.50 0.84
C ASN A 105 -35.20 6.00 0.77
N LYS A 106 -36.09 6.83 0.21
CA LYS A 106 -35.91 8.28 0.14
C LYS A 106 -36.43 9.01 1.39
N GLY A 107 -37.12 8.30 2.29
CA GLY A 107 -37.75 8.90 3.48
C GLY A 107 -38.80 9.96 3.16
N LEU A 108 -39.45 9.88 1.99
CA LEU A 108 -40.41 10.90 1.53
C LEU A 108 -41.86 10.47 1.81
N PRO A 109 -42.75 11.38 2.22
CA PRO A 109 -44.18 11.08 2.40
C PRO A 109 -44.90 10.80 1.08
N ARG A 110 -44.47 11.46 -0.02
CA ARG A 110 -44.95 11.22 -1.38
C ARG A 110 -43.79 10.99 -2.33
N LEU A 111 -43.93 10.00 -3.22
CA LEU A 111 -42.91 9.67 -4.22
C LEU A 111 -43.28 10.27 -5.57
N ARG A 112 -42.39 11.09 -6.14
CA ARG A 112 -42.43 11.44 -7.57
C ARG A 112 -41.39 10.62 -8.33
N THR A 113 -41.79 9.86 -9.33
CA THR A 113 -40.85 9.02 -10.11
C THR A 113 -41.31 8.78 -11.55
N THR A 114 -40.38 8.32 -12.38
CA THR A 114 -40.66 7.89 -13.76
C THR A 114 -40.33 6.42 -13.93
N VAL A 115 -41.22 5.66 -14.56
CA VAL A 115 -41.02 4.26 -14.91
C VAL A 115 -40.84 4.16 -16.43
N GLY A 116 -39.67 3.72 -16.86
CA GLY A 116 -39.42 3.34 -18.26
C GLY A 116 -40.11 2.02 -18.56
N VAL A 117 -40.88 1.95 -19.65
CA VAL A 117 -41.67 0.76 -20.02
C VAL A 117 -41.32 0.32 -21.43
N ASP A 118 -41.27 -0.99 -21.65
CA ASP A 118 -41.18 -1.61 -22.97
C ASP A 118 -41.88 -2.99 -22.93
N GLY A 119 -42.13 -3.58 -24.09
CA GLY A 119 -42.70 -4.91 -24.25
C GLY A 119 -43.94 -4.92 -25.15
N SER A 120 -44.02 -5.91 -26.04
CA SER A 120 -45.06 -5.98 -27.07
C SER A 120 -46.48 -5.96 -26.48
N LEU A 121 -46.74 -6.72 -25.40
CA LEU A 121 -48.05 -6.72 -24.74
C LEU A 121 -48.48 -5.33 -24.26
N TYR A 122 -47.56 -4.57 -23.66
CA TYR A 122 -47.86 -3.22 -23.18
C TYR A 122 -48.09 -2.24 -24.34
N LYS A 123 -47.32 -2.39 -25.42
CA LYS A 123 -47.36 -1.54 -26.62
C LYS A 123 -48.59 -1.80 -27.50
N THR A 124 -48.94 -3.06 -27.74
CA THR A 124 -49.91 -3.43 -28.79
C THR A 124 -51.30 -3.76 -28.25
N HIS A 125 -51.45 -4.12 -26.97
CA HIS A 125 -52.74 -4.48 -26.43
C HIS A 125 -53.59 -3.24 -26.11
N PRO A 126 -54.81 -3.11 -26.66
CA PRO A 126 -55.58 -1.85 -26.65
C PRO A 126 -55.98 -1.37 -25.24
N GLN A 127 -56.15 -2.30 -24.29
CA GLN A 127 -56.62 -1.99 -22.93
C GLN A 127 -55.57 -2.14 -21.83
N PHE A 128 -54.40 -2.74 -22.12
CA PHE A 128 -53.52 -3.25 -21.06
C PHE A 128 -52.88 -2.12 -20.25
N SER A 129 -52.24 -1.16 -20.92
CA SER A 129 -51.55 -0.03 -20.29
C SER A 129 -52.50 0.81 -19.44
N ARG A 130 -53.69 1.12 -19.96
CA ARG A 130 -54.74 1.89 -19.25
C ARG A 130 -55.18 1.20 -17.96
N ARG A 131 -55.47 -0.11 -18.02
CA ARG A 131 -55.88 -0.93 -16.88
C ARG A 131 -54.77 -1.01 -15.83
N PHE A 132 -53.56 -1.31 -16.28
CA PHE A 132 -52.37 -1.36 -15.44
C PHE A 132 -52.11 -0.04 -14.70
N HIS A 133 -52.11 1.10 -15.41
CA HIS A 133 -51.89 2.41 -14.80
C HIS A 133 -52.96 2.75 -13.75
N LYS A 134 -54.23 2.45 -14.04
CA LYS A 134 -55.34 2.69 -13.11
C LYS A 134 -55.19 1.86 -11.84
N THR A 135 -54.93 0.56 -11.98
CA THR A 135 -54.74 -0.32 -10.82
C THR A 135 -53.53 0.11 -10.00
N LEU A 136 -52.40 0.43 -10.64
CA LEU A 136 -51.20 0.87 -9.92
C LEU A 136 -51.47 2.12 -9.08
N ARG A 137 -52.04 3.18 -9.67
CA ARG A 137 -52.31 4.43 -8.93
C ARG A 137 -53.22 4.24 -7.73
N ARG A 138 -54.15 3.27 -7.80
CA ARG A 138 -55.01 2.92 -6.66
C ARG A 138 -54.25 2.16 -5.57
N LEU A 139 -53.30 1.31 -5.95
CA LEU A 139 -52.48 0.54 -5.00
C LEU A 139 -51.40 1.38 -4.32
N VAL A 140 -50.90 2.42 -4.99
CA VAL A 140 -49.88 3.35 -4.45
C VAL A 140 -50.34 4.81 -4.55
N PRO A 141 -51.36 5.22 -3.75
CA PRO A 141 -51.96 6.55 -3.85
C PRO A 141 -50.97 7.69 -3.54
N ASP A 142 -49.95 7.43 -2.73
CA ASP A 142 -48.94 8.42 -2.35
C ASP A 142 -47.81 8.57 -3.37
N SER A 143 -47.96 8.01 -4.58
CA SER A 143 -46.93 8.03 -5.63
C SER A 143 -47.43 8.68 -6.92
N ASP A 144 -46.78 9.79 -7.29
CA ASP A 144 -46.95 10.46 -8.57
C ASP A 144 -46.02 9.81 -9.62
N VAL A 145 -46.57 8.83 -10.36
CA VAL A 145 -45.81 8.01 -11.31
C VAL A 145 -46.04 8.47 -12.76
N ARG A 146 -44.97 8.87 -13.45
CA ARG A 146 -44.94 9.06 -14.90
C ARG A 146 -44.50 7.77 -15.60
N PHE A 147 -45.23 7.32 -16.61
CA PHE A 147 -44.80 6.22 -17.47
C PHE A 147 -44.21 6.76 -18.76
N LEU A 148 -43.02 6.27 -19.13
CA LEU A 148 -42.32 6.67 -20.34
C LEU A 148 -42.04 5.43 -21.18
N LEU A 149 -42.63 5.37 -22.38
CA LEU A 149 -42.42 4.26 -23.31
C LEU A 149 -41.02 4.37 -23.94
N SER A 150 -40.28 3.26 -23.97
CA SER A 150 -39.02 3.17 -24.72
C SER A 150 -39.30 2.83 -26.18
N GLU A 151 -39.29 3.84 -27.04
CA GLU A 151 -39.53 3.68 -28.48
C GLU A 151 -38.45 2.84 -29.17
N SER A 152 -37.18 3.09 -28.82
CA SER A 152 -36.01 2.45 -29.44
C SER A 152 -35.53 1.18 -28.72
N GLY A 153 -36.37 0.62 -27.84
CA GLY A 153 -36.02 -0.58 -27.07
C GLY A 153 -34.92 -0.35 -26.02
N SER A 154 -34.18 -1.40 -25.68
CA SER A 154 -33.11 -1.36 -24.67
C SER A 154 -31.77 -0.84 -25.20
N GLY A 155 -31.59 -0.74 -26.52
CA GLY A 155 -30.30 -0.44 -27.17
C GLY A 155 -29.71 0.92 -26.75
N LYS A 156 -30.54 1.97 -26.65
CA LYS A 156 -30.09 3.29 -26.19
C LYS A 156 -29.57 3.23 -24.75
N GLY A 157 -30.27 2.53 -23.87
CA GLY A 157 -29.85 2.33 -22.48
C GLY A 157 -28.55 1.55 -22.38
N ALA A 158 -28.42 0.47 -23.15
CA ALA A 158 -27.19 -0.32 -23.25
C ALA A 158 -26.00 0.53 -23.71
N ALA A 159 -26.18 1.34 -24.77
CA ALA A 159 -25.13 2.22 -25.28
C ALA A 159 -24.67 3.27 -24.24
N MET A 160 -25.58 3.83 -23.44
CA MET A 160 -25.21 4.76 -22.35
C MET A 160 -24.38 4.07 -21.26
N VAL A 161 -24.73 2.82 -20.91
CA VAL A 161 -23.95 2.02 -19.96
C VAL A 161 -22.57 1.69 -20.54
N THR A 162 -22.51 1.26 -21.79
CA THR A 162 -21.25 0.99 -22.50
C THR A 162 -20.35 2.22 -22.55
N ALA A 163 -20.89 3.42 -22.79
CA ALA A 163 -20.12 4.65 -22.80
C ALA A 163 -19.45 4.95 -21.45
N VAL A 164 -20.17 4.74 -20.33
CA VAL A 164 -19.60 4.90 -18.98
C VAL A 164 -18.57 3.81 -18.68
N ALA A 165 -18.87 2.54 -19.01
CA ALA A 165 -17.96 1.43 -18.81
C ALA A 165 -16.66 1.59 -19.60
N TYR A 166 -16.76 2.04 -20.85
CA TYR A 166 -15.60 2.32 -21.70
C TYR A 166 -14.74 3.44 -21.12
N ARG A 167 -15.34 4.55 -20.67
CA ARG A 167 -14.61 5.64 -20.00
C ARG A 167 -13.87 5.15 -18.75
N LEU A 168 -14.50 4.32 -17.93
CA LEU A 168 -13.86 3.75 -16.74
C LEU A 168 -12.77 2.75 -17.11
N ALA A 169 -12.96 1.92 -18.13
CA ALA A 169 -11.94 0.98 -18.61
C ALA A 169 -10.70 1.73 -19.13
N GLU A 170 -10.90 2.82 -19.85
CA GLU A 170 -9.81 3.66 -20.36
C GLU A 170 -9.05 4.37 -19.22
N GLN A 171 -9.76 4.85 -18.20
CA GLN A 171 -9.14 5.35 -16.97
C GLN A 171 -8.29 4.26 -16.29
N HIS A 172 -8.83 3.04 -16.11
CA HIS A 172 -8.08 1.94 -15.51
C HIS A 172 -6.85 1.57 -16.33
N ARG A 173 -6.96 1.52 -17.67
CA ARG A 173 -5.82 1.26 -18.56
C ARG A 173 -4.68 2.26 -18.34
N GLN A 174 -5.00 3.56 -18.26
CA GLN A 174 -3.98 4.60 -18.05
C GLN A 174 -3.36 4.57 -16.64
N ILE A 175 -4.15 4.20 -15.62
CA ILE A 175 -3.65 3.96 -14.26
C ILE A 175 -2.66 2.79 -14.28
N GLU A 176 -3.04 1.66 -14.86
CA GLU A 176 -2.20 0.47 -14.93
C GLU A 176 -0.91 0.73 -15.72
N GLU A 177 -0.98 1.44 -16.85
CA GLU A 177 0.23 1.86 -17.59
C GLU A 177 1.18 2.70 -16.74
N THR A 178 0.64 3.60 -15.92
CA THR A 178 1.46 4.40 -15.01
C THR A 178 2.11 3.52 -13.94
N LEU A 179 1.33 2.65 -13.30
CA LEU A 179 1.78 1.80 -12.20
C LEU A 179 2.71 0.67 -12.66
N ALA A 180 2.62 0.25 -13.93
CA ALA A 180 3.49 -0.77 -14.53
C ALA A 180 4.98 -0.36 -14.51
N HIS A 181 5.30 0.93 -14.53
CA HIS A 181 6.68 1.41 -14.43
C HIS A 181 7.35 1.11 -13.07
N PHE A 182 6.54 0.80 -12.04
CA PHE A 182 7.04 0.38 -10.73
C PHE A 182 7.22 -1.14 -10.61
N HIS A 183 6.71 -1.89 -11.59
CA HIS A 183 6.85 -3.34 -11.62
C HIS A 183 8.28 -3.72 -12.01
N LEU A 184 8.95 -4.47 -11.14
CA LEU A 184 10.28 -5.02 -11.41
C LEU A 184 10.16 -6.52 -11.65
N THR A 185 10.60 -6.96 -12.82
CA THR A 185 10.68 -8.40 -13.13
C THR A 185 11.84 -9.04 -12.37
N LYS A 186 11.85 -10.38 -12.30
CA LYS A 186 12.94 -11.12 -11.66
C LYS A 186 14.29 -10.83 -12.32
N GLU A 187 14.31 -10.71 -13.65
CA GLU A 187 15.50 -10.41 -14.44
C GLU A 187 16.04 -9.02 -14.12
N MET A 188 15.16 -8.01 -14.01
CA MET A 188 15.54 -6.66 -13.59
C MET A 188 16.13 -6.67 -12.18
N LEU A 189 15.53 -7.42 -11.25
CA LEU A 189 16.03 -7.54 -9.88
C LEU A 189 17.40 -8.25 -9.79
N LEU A 190 17.63 -9.28 -10.62
CA LEU A 190 18.94 -9.93 -10.74
C LEU A 190 20.00 -8.95 -11.27
N GLU A 191 19.62 -8.08 -12.21
CA GLU A 191 20.51 -7.05 -12.73
C GLU A 191 20.80 -5.97 -11.68
N VAL A 192 19.81 -5.52 -10.91
CA VAL A 192 20.02 -4.62 -9.76
C VAL A 192 20.99 -5.24 -8.75
N LYS A 193 20.81 -6.52 -8.40
CA LYS A 193 21.72 -7.26 -7.54
C LYS A 193 23.15 -7.26 -8.09
N LYS A 194 23.32 -7.56 -9.38
CA LYS A 194 24.65 -7.60 -10.04
C LYS A 194 25.31 -6.22 -10.07
N ARG A 195 24.56 -5.16 -10.34
CA ARG A 195 25.03 -3.77 -10.29
C ARG A 195 25.47 -3.40 -8.87
N MET A 196 24.70 -3.78 -7.84
CA MET A 196 25.11 -3.60 -6.45
C MET A 196 26.43 -4.32 -6.14
N GLN A 197 26.60 -5.58 -6.54
CA GLN A 197 27.87 -6.31 -6.36
C GLN A 197 29.05 -5.59 -7.02
N THR A 198 28.84 -5.03 -8.21
CA THR A 198 29.88 -4.27 -8.93
C THR A 198 30.26 -3.00 -8.16
N GLU A 199 29.28 -2.24 -7.66
CA GLU A 199 29.53 -1.03 -6.87
C GLU A 199 30.20 -1.33 -5.52
N MET A 200 29.87 -2.46 -4.89
CA MET A 200 30.58 -2.94 -3.69
C MET A 200 32.07 -3.16 -3.96
N GLU A 201 32.41 -3.81 -5.07
CA GLU A 201 33.81 -4.04 -5.47
C GLU A 201 34.54 -2.72 -5.79
N LEU A 202 33.88 -1.78 -6.45
CA LEU A 202 34.46 -0.46 -6.72
C LEU A 202 34.76 0.32 -5.44
N GLY A 203 33.87 0.23 -4.44
CA GLY A 203 34.04 0.89 -3.15
C GLY A 203 35.13 0.26 -2.27
N LEU A 204 35.39 -1.04 -2.41
CA LEU A 204 36.41 -1.74 -1.61
C LEU A 204 37.84 -1.56 -2.15
N LYS A 205 37.99 -1.39 -3.47
CA LYS A 205 39.29 -1.29 -4.13
C LYS A 205 39.90 0.11 -4.04
N LYS A 206 41.20 0.16 -3.72
CA LYS A 206 41.91 1.42 -3.45
C LYS A 206 41.96 2.35 -4.65
N ASN A 207 42.07 1.80 -5.85
CA ASN A 207 42.17 2.57 -7.09
C ASN A 207 40.83 3.17 -7.58
N THR A 208 39.70 2.64 -7.12
CA THR A 208 38.35 3.07 -7.56
C THR A 208 37.53 3.73 -6.46
N HIS A 209 37.91 3.57 -5.19
CA HIS A 209 37.17 4.04 -4.01
C HIS A 209 36.73 5.51 -4.08
N ASP A 210 37.61 6.41 -4.52
CA ASP A 210 37.31 7.85 -4.56
C ASP A 210 36.15 8.18 -5.50
N GLN A 211 36.03 7.44 -6.61
CA GLN A 211 34.98 7.61 -7.62
C GLN A 211 33.72 6.77 -7.35
N ALA A 212 33.83 5.73 -6.52
CA ALA A 212 32.72 4.84 -6.19
C ALA A 212 31.59 5.60 -5.48
N VAL A 213 30.32 5.30 -5.83
CA VAL A 213 29.16 5.91 -5.16
C VAL A 213 28.76 5.14 -3.90
N VAL A 214 28.90 3.81 -3.91
CA VAL A 214 28.80 2.99 -2.70
C VAL A 214 30.17 2.98 -2.02
N LYS A 215 30.28 3.63 -0.87
CA LYS A 215 31.59 3.99 -0.29
C LYS A 215 32.30 2.86 0.44
N MET A 216 31.58 1.86 0.94
CA MET A 216 32.19 0.69 1.60
C MET A 216 33.19 1.09 2.70
N LEU A 217 32.74 1.96 3.61
CA LEU A 217 33.54 2.59 4.64
C LEU A 217 33.91 1.59 5.76
N PRO A 218 35.20 1.45 6.10
CA PRO A 218 35.63 0.63 7.23
C PRO A 218 35.14 1.21 8.56
N SER A 219 34.50 0.39 9.40
CA SER A 219 34.00 0.82 10.72
C SER A 219 35.01 0.71 11.86
N PHE A 220 36.17 0.10 11.61
CA PHE A 220 37.16 -0.32 12.61
C PHE A 220 36.68 -1.37 13.61
N VAL A 221 35.48 -1.94 13.43
CA VAL A 221 35.03 -3.09 14.22
C VAL A 221 35.43 -4.40 13.53
N ARG A 222 36.34 -5.16 14.16
CA ARG A 222 37.00 -6.33 13.55
C ARG A 222 36.35 -7.68 13.88
N SER A 223 35.49 -7.73 14.88
CA SER A 223 34.79 -8.95 15.29
C SER A 223 33.41 -8.61 15.85
N THR A 224 32.51 -9.58 15.76
CA THR A 224 31.25 -9.58 16.51
C THR A 224 31.49 -9.83 18.00
N PRO A 225 30.49 -9.61 18.87
CA PRO A 225 30.64 -9.89 20.30
C PRO A 225 31.02 -11.35 20.55
N ASP A 226 31.90 -11.57 21.52
CA ASP A 226 32.38 -12.91 21.92
C ASP A 226 31.80 -13.37 23.28
N GLY A 227 31.13 -12.46 23.98
CA GLY A 227 30.45 -12.69 25.25
C GLY A 227 31.34 -12.51 26.48
N THR A 228 32.55 -11.99 26.31
CA THR A 228 33.42 -11.56 27.42
C THR A 228 33.24 -10.07 27.76
N GLU A 229 32.45 -9.34 26.97
CA GLU A 229 32.12 -7.93 27.20
C GLU A 229 31.45 -7.75 28.57
N HIS A 230 31.93 -6.77 29.34
CA HIS A 230 31.39 -6.42 30.65
C HIS A 230 31.69 -4.95 30.97
N GLY A 231 30.84 -4.32 31.77
CA GLY A 231 30.98 -2.95 32.22
C GLY A 231 29.70 -2.14 32.09
N ASP A 232 29.77 -0.88 32.51
CA ASP A 232 28.70 0.11 32.38
C ASP A 232 29.09 1.15 31.34
N PHE A 233 28.26 1.31 30.31
CA PHE A 233 28.56 2.13 29.13
C PHE A 233 27.45 3.14 28.88
N LEU A 234 27.83 4.33 28.46
CA LEU A 234 26.90 5.26 27.82
C LEU A 234 26.85 4.98 26.33
N ALA A 235 25.68 5.14 25.74
CA ALA A 235 25.53 5.15 24.29
C ALA A 235 24.67 6.34 23.86
N LEU A 236 25.06 6.95 22.74
CA LEU A 236 24.28 7.97 22.06
C LEU A 236 23.72 7.38 20.77
N ASP A 237 22.50 7.74 20.42
CA ASP A 237 21.86 7.33 19.17
C ASP A 237 21.31 8.56 18.43
N LEU A 238 22.07 9.01 17.44
CA LEU A 238 21.77 10.18 16.62
C LEU A 238 21.65 9.79 15.15
N GLY A 239 20.42 9.74 14.66
CA GLY A 239 20.15 9.45 13.24
C GLY A 239 18.83 9.98 12.68
N GLY A 240 17.89 10.40 13.54
CA GLY A 240 16.62 10.98 13.14
C GLY A 240 16.25 12.18 14.02
N THR A 241 14.96 12.51 14.09
CA THR A 241 14.45 13.57 14.97
C THR A 241 14.44 13.19 16.46
N ASN A 242 14.45 11.89 16.75
CA ASN A 242 14.51 11.35 18.11
C ASN A 242 15.96 10.98 18.44
N PHE A 243 16.64 11.83 19.19
CA PHE A 243 17.94 11.53 19.78
C PHE A 243 17.75 10.68 21.04
N ARG A 244 18.61 9.71 21.30
CA ARG A 244 18.56 8.93 22.53
C ARG A 244 19.90 8.96 23.25
N VAL A 245 19.82 9.08 24.57
CA VAL A 245 20.93 8.82 25.48
C VAL A 245 20.59 7.55 26.25
N LEU A 246 21.54 6.61 26.32
CA LEU A 246 21.35 5.31 26.92
C LEU A 246 22.44 5.03 27.96
N LEU A 247 22.06 4.34 29.03
CA LEU A 247 22.96 3.63 29.94
C LEU A 247 22.76 2.13 29.70
N VAL A 248 23.85 1.44 29.37
CA VAL A 248 23.85 -0.01 29.10
C VAL A 248 24.81 -0.70 30.06
N LYS A 249 24.27 -1.58 30.90
CA LYS A 249 25.05 -2.37 31.85
C LYS A 249 25.17 -3.80 31.32
N ILE A 250 26.38 -4.18 30.97
CA ILE A 250 26.69 -5.50 30.42
C ILE A 250 27.37 -6.32 31.51
N ARG A 251 26.88 -7.53 31.76
CA ARG A 251 27.49 -8.47 32.71
C ARG A 251 27.78 -9.78 31.99
N SER A 252 29.05 -10.15 31.96
CA SER A 252 29.52 -11.46 31.49
C SER A 252 29.54 -12.49 32.62
N GLY A 253 29.66 -13.77 32.28
CA GLY A 253 29.70 -14.88 33.25
C GLY A 253 28.68 -15.99 32.96
N LYS A 254 28.33 -16.79 33.98
CA LYS A 254 27.41 -17.95 33.83
C LYS A 254 26.01 -17.56 33.33
N LYS A 255 25.57 -16.33 33.61
CA LYS A 255 24.35 -15.73 33.06
C LYS A 255 24.72 -14.40 32.44
N ARG A 256 24.67 -14.32 31.12
CA ARG A 256 24.84 -13.07 30.37
C ARG A 256 23.61 -12.22 30.59
N THR A 257 23.77 -10.99 31.04
CA THR A 257 22.65 -10.05 31.21
C THR A 257 23.01 -8.68 30.68
N VAL A 258 22.05 -8.04 30.02
CA VAL A 258 22.16 -6.66 29.55
C VAL A 258 20.97 -5.89 30.11
N GLU A 259 21.24 -4.86 30.89
CA GLU A 259 20.25 -3.93 31.41
C GLU A 259 20.40 -2.59 30.68
N MET A 260 19.28 -2.05 30.18
CA MET A 260 19.29 -0.81 29.39
C MET A 260 18.29 0.20 29.95
N HIS A 261 18.76 1.42 30.13
CA HIS A 261 17.94 2.59 30.42
C HIS A 261 18.15 3.61 29.31
N ASN A 262 17.10 4.26 28.85
CA ASN A 262 17.21 5.29 27.82
C ASN A 262 16.22 6.42 28.04
N LYS A 263 16.55 7.59 27.50
CA LYS A 263 15.66 8.74 27.41
C LYS A 263 15.73 9.32 26.01
N ILE A 264 14.57 9.66 25.47
CA ILE A 264 14.41 10.25 24.13
C ILE A 264 14.39 11.77 24.28
N TYR A 265 15.15 12.44 23.44
CA TYR A 265 15.22 13.90 23.33
C TYR A 265 14.87 14.31 21.90
N ALA A 266 14.03 15.34 21.78
CA ALA A 266 13.77 15.96 20.49
C ALA A 266 14.94 16.86 20.11
N ILE A 267 15.29 16.87 18.82
CA ILE A 267 16.17 17.90 18.25
C ILE A 267 15.29 18.84 17.43
N PRO A 268 15.12 20.11 17.84
CA PRO A 268 14.38 21.09 17.05
C PRO A 268 14.97 21.25 15.65
N ILE A 269 14.13 21.55 14.66
CA ILE A 269 14.60 21.66 13.26
C ILE A 269 15.59 22.81 13.10
N GLU A 270 15.45 23.85 13.91
CA GLU A 270 16.34 25.00 13.98
C GLU A 270 17.74 24.59 14.43
N ILE A 271 17.85 23.61 15.33
CA ILE A 271 19.13 23.03 15.77
C ILE A 271 19.68 22.05 14.73
N MET A 272 18.82 21.21 14.12
CA MET A 272 19.24 20.27 13.07
C MET A 272 19.84 20.95 11.84
N GLN A 273 19.46 22.21 11.59
CA GLN A 273 19.86 23.03 10.45
C GLN A 273 20.64 24.29 10.87
N GLY A 274 20.99 24.42 12.14
CA GLY A 274 21.73 25.53 12.71
C GLY A 274 23.24 25.38 12.54
N THR A 275 24.01 25.74 13.56
CA THR A 275 25.46 25.52 13.58
C THR A 275 25.81 24.18 14.21
N GLY A 276 26.99 23.65 13.87
CA GLY A 276 27.53 22.45 14.51
C GLY A 276 27.70 22.64 16.01
N GLU A 277 28.17 23.81 16.44
CA GLU A 277 28.32 24.15 17.86
C GLU A 277 26.99 24.00 18.62
N GLU A 278 25.91 24.64 18.13
CA GLU A 278 24.58 24.54 18.74
C GLU A 278 24.04 23.10 18.77
N LEU A 279 24.27 22.33 17.72
CA LEU A 279 23.84 20.92 17.66
C LEU A 279 24.53 20.08 18.73
N PHE A 280 25.85 20.19 18.85
CA PHE A 280 26.61 19.40 19.82
C PHE A 280 26.41 19.91 21.25
N ASP A 281 26.19 21.20 21.47
CA ASP A 281 25.82 21.75 22.78
C ASP A 281 24.46 21.23 23.24
N HIS A 282 23.47 21.15 22.32
CA HIS A 282 22.18 20.53 22.60
C HIS A 282 22.31 19.06 22.97
N ILE A 283 23.15 18.30 22.24
CA ILE A 283 23.45 16.89 22.54
C ILE A 283 24.03 16.76 23.96
N VAL A 284 25.04 17.54 24.30
CA VAL A 284 25.67 17.50 25.63
C VAL A 284 24.69 17.93 26.72
N SER A 285 23.76 18.83 26.44
CA SER A 285 22.67 19.16 27.35
C SER A 285 21.73 18.00 27.64
N CYS A 286 21.37 17.24 26.61
CA CYS A 286 20.58 16.02 26.77
C CYS A 286 21.34 14.96 27.57
N ILE A 287 22.67 14.86 27.37
CA ILE A 287 23.52 13.96 28.16
C ILE A 287 23.52 14.37 29.64
N SER A 288 23.74 15.65 29.95
CA SER A 288 23.70 16.14 31.33
C SER A 288 22.38 15.76 32.04
N ASP A 289 21.26 16.08 31.40
CA ASP A 289 19.92 15.78 31.94
C ASP A 289 19.71 14.27 32.14
N PHE A 290 20.27 13.44 31.25
CA PHE A 290 20.20 11.99 31.41
C PHE A 290 21.04 11.47 32.57
N LEU A 291 22.25 12.01 32.76
CA LEU A 291 23.13 11.63 33.87
C LEU A 291 22.50 12.01 35.22
N ASP A 292 21.86 13.18 35.29
CA ASP A 292 21.10 13.63 36.46
C ASP A 292 19.89 12.71 36.72
N TYR A 293 19.13 12.37 35.67
CA TYR A 293 18.00 11.45 35.74
C TYR A 293 18.39 10.04 36.25
N MET A 294 19.53 9.53 35.80
CA MET A 294 20.04 8.21 36.21
C MET A 294 20.80 8.23 37.54
N GLY A 295 21.10 9.41 38.10
CA GLY A 295 21.84 9.55 39.36
C GLY A 295 23.31 9.11 39.27
N ILE A 296 23.94 9.31 38.10
CA ILE A 296 25.31 8.84 37.80
C ILE A 296 26.27 9.96 37.42
N LYS A 297 25.96 11.21 37.80
CA LYS A 297 26.87 12.35 37.57
C LYS A 297 28.15 12.19 38.41
N GLY A 298 29.31 12.15 37.77
CA GLY A 298 30.62 12.09 38.46
C GLY A 298 31.66 11.21 37.76
N PRO A 299 31.47 9.88 37.66
CA PRO A 299 32.45 8.99 37.04
C PRO A 299 32.63 9.30 35.55
N ARG A 300 33.89 9.27 35.08
CA ARG A 300 34.19 9.32 33.65
C ARG A 300 33.78 8.00 33.01
N MET A 301 32.64 7.99 32.33
CA MET A 301 32.10 6.78 31.72
C MET A 301 32.55 6.61 30.27
N PRO A 302 32.82 5.37 29.82
CA PRO A 302 33.05 5.07 28.41
C PRO A 302 31.74 5.24 27.61
N LEU A 303 31.85 5.91 26.47
CA LEU A 303 30.75 6.29 25.61
C LEU A 303 30.93 5.80 24.17
N GLY A 304 29.90 5.13 23.66
CA GLY A 304 29.73 4.80 22.25
C GLY A 304 28.80 5.78 21.56
N PHE A 305 29.28 6.45 20.52
CA PHE A 305 28.50 7.43 19.77
C PHE A 305 27.96 6.82 18.48
N THR A 306 26.70 6.37 18.50
CA THR A 306 26.01 6.00 17.27
C THR A 306 25.63 7.25 16.50
N PHE A 307 26.28 7.44 15.36
CA PHE A 307 26.12 8.58 14.48
C PHE A 307 25.78 8.07 13.07
N SER A 308 24.48 8.09 12.74
CA SER A 308 23.93 7.47 11.53
C SER A 308 24.14 8.31 10.26
N PHE A 309 25.36 8.73 9.98
CA PHE A 309 25.71 9.48 8.79
C PHE A 309 27.02 8.96 8.19
N PRO A 310 27.27 9.20 6.88
CA PRO A 310 28.50 8.80 6.23
C PRO A 310 29.72 9.44 6.91
N CYS A 311 30.53 8.63 7.59
CA CYS A 311 31.76 9.06 8.24
C CYS A 311 32.97 8.32 7.67
N LYS A 312 34.00 9.07 7.24
CA LYS A 312 35.31 8.51 6.95
C LYS A 312 36.03 8.30 8.28
N GLN A 313 36.04 7.06 8.75
CA GLN A 313 36.74 6.71 9.99
C GLN A 313 38.23 6.51 9.72
N THR A 314 39.06 6.99 10.66
CA THR A 314 40.51 6.74 10.70
C THR A 314 40.89 5.81 11.85
N SER A 315 40.02 5.72 12.86
CA SER A 315 40.09 4.83 14.01
C SER A 315 38.68 4.58 14.52
N LEU A 316 38.54 3.72 15.54
CA LEU A 316 37.23 3.44 16.14
C LEU A 316 36.61 4.71 16.77
N ASP A 317 37.42 5.60 17.32
CA ASP A 317 37.05 6.79 18.09
C ASP A 317 37.18 8.13 17.32
N ALA A 318 37.37 8.07 16.00
CA ALA A 318 37.46 9.24 15.12
C ALA A 318 36.70 8.99 13.81
N GLY A 319 35.83 9.94 13.44
CA GLY A 319 34.99 9.83 12.26
C GLY A 319 34.74 11.19 11.64
N ILE A 320 35.32 11.43 10.45
CA ILE A 320 35.11 12.67 9.71
C ILE A 320 33.79 12.60 8.96
N LEU A 321 32.85 13.49 9.25
CA LEU A 321 31.58 13.56 8.52
C LEU A 321 31.83 13.90 7.05
N ILE A 322 31.40 13.03 6.14
CA ILE A 322 31.60 13.21 4.68
C ILE A 322 30.52 14.14 4.11
N THR A 323 29.27 13.87 4.45
CA THR A 323 28.13 14.67 3.99
C THR A 323 26.94 14.41 4.89
N TRP A 324 26.11 15.43 5.09
CA TRP A 324 24.82 15.24 5.71
C TRP A 324 23.86 14.47 4.78
N THR A 325 22.97 13.70 5.40
CA THR A 325 21.86 12.99 4.76
C THR A 325 20.58 13.22 5.55
N LYS A 326 19.44 12.72 5.04
CA LYS A 326 18.12 12.86 5.68
C LYS A 326 17.71 14.34 5.81
N GLY A 327 17.50 14.83 7.04
CA GLY A 327 17.02 16.18 7.33
C GLY A 327 18.03 17.13 7.99
N PHE A 328 19.26 16.66 8.25
CA PHE A 328 20.30 17.46 8.93
C PHE A 328 21.06 18.34 7.94
N LYS A 329 21.42 19.55 8.37
CA LYS A 329 22.23 20.51 7.59
C LYS A 329 23.11 21.42 8.45
N ALA A 330 23.40 21.03 9.71
CA ALA A 330 24.20 21.85 10.61
C ALA A 330 25.55 22.25 9.97
N THR A 331 25.89 23.54 10.01
CA THR A 331 27.14 24.07 9.42
C THR A 331 28.35 23.63 10.24
N ASP A 332 29.55 23.70 9.65
CA ASP A 332 30.81 23.42 10.34
C ASP A 332 30.94 22.00 10.94
N CYS A 333 30.08 21.08 10.52
CA CYS A 333 30.21 19.64 10.84
C CYS A 333 30.89 18.86 9.72
N VAL A 334 30.58 19.15 8.46
CA VAL A 334 31.12 18.40 7.31
C VAL A 334 32.63 18.65 7.23
N GLY A 335 33.40 17.58 7.03
CA GLY A 335 34.86 17.62 7.05
C GLY A 335 35.49 17.63 8.45
N HIS A 336 34.69 17.68 9.51
CA HIS A 336 35.16 17.67 10.90
C HIS A 336 34.96 16.28 11.53
N ASP A 337 35.82 15.95 12.49
CA ASP A 337 35.69 14.74 13.30
C ASP A 337 34.58 14.93 14.35
N VAL A 338 33.52 14.14 14.24
CA VAL A 338 32.34 14.25 15.10
C VAL A 338 32.62 13.85 16.55
N ALA A 339 33.63 13.01 16.79
CA ALA A 339 34.08 12.71 18.15
C ALA A 339 34.75 13.92 18.77
N THR A 340 35.52 14.67 17.98
CA THR A 340 36.17 15.91 18.42
C THR A 340 35.12 16.99 18.70
N LEU A 341 34.15 17.20 17.82
CA LEU A 341 33.03 18.14 18.05
C LEU A 341 32.27 17.83 19.34
N LEU A 342 32.01 16.54 19.62
CA LEU A 342 31.38 16.11 20.87
C LEU A 342 32.27 16.37 22.09
N ARG A 343 33.57 16.05 22.01
CA ARG A 343 34.53 16.31 23.10
C ARG A 343 34.64 17.81 23.39
N ASP A 344 34.63 18.66 22.37
CA ASP A 344 34.69 20.11 22.54
C ASP A 344 33.43 20.65 23.20
N ALA A 345 32.24 20.15 22.85
CA ALA A 345 30.99 20.50 23.52
C ALA A 345 30.96 20.05 24.99
N ILE A 346 31.49 18.87 25.31
CA ILE A 346 31.60 18.39 26.69
C ILE A 346 32.53 19.33 27.48
N LYS A 347 33.67 19.71 26.91
CA LYS A 347 34.60 20.67 27.52
C LYS A 347 33.98 22.04 27.73
N ARG A 348 33.25 22.59 26.75
CA ARG A 348 32.56 23.89 26.88
C ARG A 348 31.58 23.93 28.05
N ARG A 349 30.96 22.79 28.38
CA ARG A 349 29.97 22.70 29.45
C ARG A 349 30.59 22.64 30.86
N GLU A 350 31.81 22.11 31.00
CA GLU A 350 32.56 22.02 32.28
C GLU A 350 31.79 21.36 33.47
N GLU A 351 30.76 20.55 33.20
CA GLU A 351 29.90 19.93 34.24
C GLU A 351 30.22 18.45 34.52
N PHE A 352 30.76 17.73 33.53
CA PHE A 352 31.09 16.30 33.59
C PHE A 352 32.15 15.94 32.55
N ASP A 353 32.77 14.77 32.69
CA ASP A 353 33.75 14.23 31.73
C ASP A 353 33.32 12.85 31.22
N LEU A 354 33.58 12.54 29.95
CA LEU A 354 33.25 11.26 29.31
C LEU A 354 34.38 10.79 28.41
N ASP A 355 34.58 9.48 28.36
CA ASP A 355 35.52 8.88 27.41
C ASP A 355 34.80 8.47 26.13
N VAL A 356 34.93 9.23 25.04
CA VAL A 356 34.37 8.86 23.73
C VAL A 356 35.28 7.79 23.09
N VAL A 357 34.87 6.52 23.20
CA VAL A 357 35.65 5.34 22.78
C VAL A 357 35.35 4.93 21.35
N ALA A 358 34.14 5.20 20.86
CA ALA A 358 33.73 4.76 19.54
C ALA A 358 32.76 5.74 18.87
N VAL A 359 32.93 5.91 17.55
CA VAL A 359 31.91 6.46 16.65
C VAL A 359 31.42 5.30 15.78
N VAL A 360 30.12 5.09 15.76
CA VAL A 360 29.49 3.88 15.21
C VAL A 360 28.36 4.27 14.27
N ASN A 361 28.24 3.63 13.11
CA ASN A 361 27.03 3.77 12.28
C ASN A 361 25.90 2.90 12.83
N ASP A 362 24.64 3.35 12.73
CA ASP A 362 23.49 2.60 13.26
C ASP A 362 23.37 1.18 12.69
N THR A 363 23.69 0.96 11.41
CA THR A 363 23.69 -0.40 10.85
C THR A 363 24.67 -1.31 11.60
N VAL A 364 25.85 -0.81 11.93
CA VAL A 364 26.90 -1.56 12.65
C VAL A 364 26.44 -1.84 14.07
N GLY A 365 25.88 -0.83 14.76
CA GLY A 365 25.27 -1.02 16.07
C GLY A 365 24.16 -2.08 16.03
N THR A 366 23.24 -2.01 15.09
CA THR A 366 22.16 -3.00 14.93
C THR A 366 22.69 -4.41 14.66
N MET A 367 23.71 -4.56 13.81
CA MET A 367 24.36 -5.85 13.57
C MET A 367 24.94 -6.42 14.87
N MET A 368 25.65 -5.59 15.66
CA MET A 368 26.26 -6.01 16.91
C MET A 368 25.24 -6.34 18.00
N THR A 369 24.14 -5.59 18.07
CA THR A 369 23.00 -5.89 18.96
C THR A 369 22.48 -7.30 18.71
N CYS A 370 22.27 -7.66 17.44
CA CYS A 370 21.76 -8.98 17.06
C CYS A 370 22.83 -10.08 17.19
N ALA A 371 24.09 -9.79 16.84
CA ALA A 371 25.20 -10.74 16.94
C ALA A 371 25.55 -11.16 18.37
N TYR A 372 25.16 -10.37 19.36
CA TYR A 372 25.30 -10.73 20.76
C TYR A 372 24.45 -11.96 21.17
N GLU A 373 23.25 -12.10 20.59
CA GLU A 373 22.38 -13.25 20.84
C GLU A 373 22.53 -14.33 19.76
N GLU A 374 22.78 -13.93 18.49
CA GLU A 374 22.84 -14.82 17.33
C GLU A 374 24.23 -14.80 16.66
N PRO A 375 25.10 -15.80 16.90
CA PRO A 375 26.46 -15.84 16.36
C PRO A 375 26.56 -15.85 14.83
N THR A 376 25.46 -16.19 14.14
CA THR A 376 25.37 -16.19 12.68
C THR A 376 25.10 -14.79 12.11
N CYS A 377 24.89 -13.78 12.95
CA CYS A 377 24.58 -12.42 12.53
C CYS A 377 25.85 -11.68 12.08
N GLU A 378 25.97 -11.48 10.78
CA GLU A 378 27.12 -10.83 10.14
C GLU A 378 26.72 -9.71 9.19
N VAL A 379 25.46 -9.31 9.24
CA VAL A 379 24.88 -8.25 8.41
C VAL A 379 23.96 -7.39 9.27
N GLY A 380 24.06 -6.06 9.14
CA GLY A 380 23.14 -5.09 9.71
C GLY A 380 22.34 -4.41 8.61
N LEU A 381 21.06 -4.17 8.84
CA LEU A 381 20.15 -3.51 7.90
C LEU A 381 19.30 -2.47 8.62
N ILE A 382 19.27 -1.26 8.07
CA ILE A 382 18.36 -0.19 8.49
C ILE A 382 17.37 0.09 7.36
N VAL A 383 16.08 0.09 7.69
CA VAL A 383 14.99 0.53 6.81
C VAL A 383 13.96 1.32 7.62
N GLY A 384 14.26 2.60 7.80
CA GLY A 384 13.48 3.55 8.60
C GLY A 384 13.30 4.87 7.85
N THR A 385 13.74 5.98 8.47
CA THR A 385 13.80 7.29 7.80
C THR A 385 14.75 7.24 6.61
N GLY A 386 15.95 6.67 6.80
CA GLY A 386 16.88 6.30 5.73
C GLY A 386 16.91 4.79 5.50
N SER A 387 17.78 4.35 4.61
CA SER A 387 18.12 2.94 4.47
C SER A 387 19.60 2.76 4.23
N ASN A 388 20.21 1.88 5.02
CA ASN A 388 21.63 1.53 4.92
C ASN A 388 21.86 0.05 5.29
N ALA A 389 23.02 -0.50 4.93
CA ALA A 389 23.45 -1.81 5.37
C ALA A 389 24.94 -1.85 5.70
N CYS A 390 25.32 -2.80 6.54
CA CYS A 390 26.71 -3.16 6.80
C CYS A 390 26.88 -4.68 6.84
N TYR A 391 28.10 -5.17 6.70
CA TYR A 391 28.40 -6.59 6.86
C TYR A 391 29.87 -6.83 7.23
N MET A 392 30.17 -8.05 7.68
CA MET A 392 31.56 -8.49 7.94
C MET A 392 32.26 -8.88 6.63
N GLU A 393 33.23 -8.07 6.21
CA GLU A 393 34.09 -8.31 5.04
C GLU A 393 35.45 -8.89 5.46
N GLU A 394 36.09 -9.64 4.56
CA GLU A 394 37.42 -10.19 4.76
C GLU A 394 38.47 -9.07 4.59
N MET A 395 39.43 -8.94 5.52
CA MET A 395 40.41 -7.83 5.49
C MET A 395 41.20 -7.76 4.19
N LYS A 396 41.53 -8.90 3.57
CA LYS A 396 42.19 -8.99 2.26
C LYS A 396 41.45 -8.25 1.12
N ASN A 397 40.14 -8.02 1.27
CA ASN A 397 39.31 -7.31 0.30
C ASN A 397 39.21 -5.80 0.61
N VAL A 398 39.65 -5.35 1.79
CA VAL A 398 39.53 -3.96 2.25
C VAL A 398 40.83 -3.20 1.94
N GLU A 399 41.06 -2.91 0.67
CA GLU A 399 42.33 -2.34 0.19
C GLU A 399 42.62 -0.91 0.71
N MET A 400 41.62 -0.26 1.31
CA MET A 400 41.73 1.06 1.93
C MET A 400 42.48 1.04 3.27
N LEU A 401 42.64 -0.13 3.89
CA LEU A 401 43.39 -0.32 5.14
C LEU A 401 44.56 -1.27 4.92
N GLU A 402 45.62 -1.08 5.71
CA GLU A 402 46.72 -2.03 5.73
C GLU A 402 46.36 -3.29 6.53
N GLY A 403 46.82 -4.44 6.04
CA GLY A 403 46.66 -5.75 6.68
C GLY A 403 45.62 -6.64 5.99
N ASN A 404 45.93 -7.92 5.88
CA ASN A 404 45.09 -8.91 5.18
C ASN A 404 44.43 -9.93 6.12
N GLU A 405 44.72 -9.86 7.42
CA GLU A 405 44.30 -10.85 8.41
C GLU A 405 43.03 -10.42 9.15
N GLY A 406 42.11 -11.37 9.32
CA GLY A 406 40.85 -11.16 10.02
C GLY A 406 39.78 -10.51 9.16
N ARG A 407 38.83 -9.84 9.82
CA ARG A 407 37.64 -9.26 9.19
C ARG A 407 37.43 -7.81 9.63
N MET A 408 36.61 -7.09 8.89
CA MET A 408 36.21 -5.72 9.18
C MET A 408 34.73 -5.56 8.88
N CYS A 409 33.97 -4.97 9.80
CA CYS A 409 32.61 -4.55 9.47
C CYS A 409 32.67 -3.33 8.53
N ILE A 410 32.03 -3.45 7.38
CA ILE A 410 31.96 -2.40 6.36
C ILE A 410 30.59 -1.74 6.42
N ASN A 411 30.57 -0.43 6.66
CA ASN A 411 29.41 0.42 6.45
C ASN A 411 29.31 0.74 4.95
N MET A 412 28.30 0.23 4.26
CA MET A 412 28.22 0.34 2.81
C MET A 412 27.93 1.77 2.34
N GLU A 413 27.16 2.53 3.11
CA GLU A 413 26.49 3.75 2.66
C GLU A 413 25.74 3.51 1.33
N TRP A 414 24.98 2.41 1.27
CA TRP A 414 24.39 1.91 0.03
C TRP A 414 23.30 2.82 -0.55
N GLY A 415 22.88 3.84 0.20
CA GLY A 415 21.80 4.73 -0.17
C GLY A 415 22.14 5.54 -1.43
N ALA A 416 23.44 5.80 -1.63
CA ALA A 416 24.01 6.47 -2.79
C ALA A 416 24.11 5.60 -4.06
N PHE A 417 23.75 4.31 -3.98
CA PHE A 417 23.67 3.46 -5.16
C PHE A 417 22.75 4.09 -6.23
N GLY A 418 23.21 4.12 -7.49
CA GLY A 418 22.52 4.79 -8.59
C GLY A 418 22.79 6.29 -8.75
N ASP A 419 23.54 6.94 -7.84
CA ASP A 419 23.93 8.36 -7.96
C ASP A 419 24.78 8.64 -9.23
N ASN A 420 25.49 7.62 -9.72
CA ASN A 420 26.23 7.64 -11.00
C ASN A 420 25.35 7.32 -12.24
N GLY A 421 24.05 7.10 -12.05
CA GLY A 421 23.10 6.81 -13.12
C GLY A 421 22.88 5.32 -13.42
N CYS A 422 23.53 4.40 -12.70
CA CYS A 422 23.38 2.96 -12.96
C CYS A 422 21.99 2.38 -12.64
N LEU A 423 21.05 3.18 -12.11
CA LEU A 423 19.66 2.82 -11.87
C LEU A 423 18.67 3.68 -12.69
N ASP A 424 19.14 4.52 -13.61
CA ASP A 424 18.26 5.48 -14.31
C ASP A 424 17.24 4.81 -15.25
N ASP A 425 17.49 3.56 -15.65
CA ASP A 425 16.60 2.70 -16.44
C ASP A 425 15.36 2.24 -15.67
N ILE A 426 15.43 2.16 -14.34
CA ILE A 426 14.31 1.73 -13.48
C ILE A 426 13.71 2.88 -12.65
N ARG A 427 14.32 4.07 -12.68
CA ARG A 427 13.77 5.28 -12.06
C ARG A 427 12.61 5.82 -12.87
N THR A 428 11.48 6.01 -12.21
CA THR A 428 10.29 6.62 -12.80
C THR A 428 10.39 8.15 -12.79
N ASN A 429 9.47 8.82 -13.50
CA ASN A 429 9.33 10.27 -13.41
C ASN A 429 9.01 10.73 -11.98
N TYR A 430 8.32 9.92 -11.18
CA TYR A 430 8.00 10.25 -9.79
C TYR A 430 9.24 10.17 -8.89
N ASP A 431 10.15 9.23 -9.14
CA ASP A 431 11.43 9.15 -8.43
C ASP A 431 12.32 10.36 -8.74
N ARG A 432 12.31 10.81 -10.01
CA ARG A 432 13.03 12.03 -10.43
C ARG A 432 12.45 13.28 -9.75
N LEU A 433 11.13 13.42 -9.71
CA LEU A 433 10.48 14.53 -8.98
C LEU A 433 10.82 14.51 -7.48
N VAL A 434 10.79 13.35 -6.82
CA VAL A 434 11.17 13.28 -5.41
C VAL A 434 12.62 13.67 -5.19
N ASP A 435 13.52 13.29 -6.10
CA ASP A 435 14.93 13.67 -6.08
C ASP A 435 15.14 15.18 -6.30
N GLU A 436 14.54 15.75 -7.35
CA GLU A 436 14.63 17.17 -7.72
C GLU A 436 14.17 18.12 -6.61
N TYR A 437 13.11 17.75 -5.88
CA TYR A 437 12.59 18.56 -4.79
C TYR A 437 13.19 18.17 -3.42
N SER A 438 14.10 17.20 -3.35
CA SER A 438 14.75 16.81 -2.09
C SER A 438 15.80 17.83 -1.62
N LEU A 439 16.23 17.70 -0.36
CA LEU A 439 17.30 18.53 0.20
C LEU A 439 18.69 18.24 -0.40
N ASN A 440 18.85 17.07 -1.01
CA ASN A 440 20.09 16.49 -1.51
C ASN A 440 19.89 15.96 -2.95
N VAL A 441 19.62 16.87 -3.87
CA VAL A 441 19.33 16.56 -5.29
C VAL A 441 20.47 15.76 -5.92
N GLY A 442 20.13 14.69 -6.65
CA GLY A 442 21.07 13.83 -7.34
C GLY A 442 21.82 12.86 -6.42
N LYS A 443 21.54 12.87 -5.11
CA LYS A 443 22.16 12.00 -4.11
C LYS A 443 21.17 11.03 -3.50
N GLN A 444 21.68 9.94 -2.92
CA GLN A 444 20.87 8.97 -2.19
C GLN A 444 19.73 8.37 -3.04
N ARG A 445 19.96 8.15 -4.35
CA ARG A 445 18.89 7.74 -5.27
C ARG A 445 18.27 6.39 -4.93
N PHE A 446 19.08 5.42 -4.47
CA PHE A 446 18.57 4.12 -4.03
C PHE A 446 17.77 4.23 -2.73
N GLU A 447 18.27 4.98 -1.75
CA GLU A 447 17.55 5.23 -0.50
C GLU A 447 16.19 5.91 -0.76
N LYS A 448 16.13 6.87 -1.70
CA LYS A 448 14.89 7.56 -2.10
C LYS A 448 13.81 6.64 -2.66
N MET A 449 14.18 5.48 -3.19
CA MET A 449 13.22 4.47 -3.69
C MET A 449 12.80 3.46 -2.61
N ILE A 450 13.37 3.52 -1.40
CA ILE A 450 13.20 2.51 -0.36
C ILE A 450 12.68 3.08 0.95
N SER A 451 13.24 4.18 1.44
CA SER A 451 13.08 4.57 2.84
C SER A 451 11.79 5.33 3.12
N GLY A 452 11.34 5.29 4.38
CA GLY A 452 10.09 5.87 4.84
C GLY A 452 10.00 7.39 4.70
N MET A 453 11.14 8.10 4.58
CA MET A 453 11.16 9.54 4.30
C MET A 453 10.65 9.87 2.89
N TYR A 454 10.79 8.95 1.93
CA TYR A 454 10.57 9.24 0.51
C TYR A 454 9.40 8.48 -0.10
N LEU A 455 9.04 7.28 0.39
CA LEU A 455 7.92 6.51 -0.17
C LEU A 455 6.61 7.31 -0.19
N GLY A 456 6.34 8.06 0.87
CA GLY A 456 5.15 8.92 0.96
C GLY A 456 5.13 10.03 -0.09
N GLU A 457 6.30 10.57 -0.45
CA GLU A 457 6.42 11.61 -1.47
C GLU A 457 6.27 11.02 -2.88
N ILE A 458 6.73 9.80 -3.12
CA ILE A 458 6.47 9.09 -4.39
C ILE A 458 4.96 8.90 -4.56
N VAL A 459 4.30 8.35 -3.53
CA VAL A 459 2.84 8.19 -3.51
C VAL A 459 2.15 9.53 -3.76
N ARG A 460 2.50 10.58 -3.00
CA ARG A 460 1.89 11.91 -3.13
C ARG A 460 1.99 12.46 -4.56
N ASN A 461 3.14 12.31 -5.22
CA ASN A 461 3.33 12.78 -6.59
C ASN A 461 2.50 11.97 -7.61
N ILE A 462 2.34 10.65 -7.43
CA ILE A 462 1.43 9.84 -8.25
C ILE A 462 -0.01 10.30 -8.05
N LEU A 463 -0.43 10.52 -6.80
CA LEU A 463 -1.79 11.00 -6.49
C LEU A 463 -2.06 12.37 -7.12
N ILE A 464 -1.08 13.30 -7.09
CA ILE A 464 -1.20 14.59 -7.78
C ILE A 464 -1.43 14.40 -9.28
N ASP A 465 -0.67 13.52 -9.94
CA ASP A 465 -0.82 13.25 -11.36
C ASP A 465 -2.19 12.62 -11.68
N PHE A 466 -2.62 11.63 -10.89
CA PHE A 466 -3.94 11.01 -11.05
C PHE A 466 -5.09 11.99 -10.78
N THR A 467 -4.93 12.92 -9.84
CA THR A 467 -5.90 14.01 -9.64
C THR A 467 -5.91 14.96 -10.85
N LYS A 468 -4.75 15.35 -11.41
CA LYS A 468 -4.70 16.18 -12.64
C LYS A 468 -5.40 15.52 -13.83
N LYS A 469 -5.28 14.20 -13.96
CA LYS A 469 -5.96 13.41 -14.99
C LYS A 469 -7.45 13.17 -14.70
N GLY A 470 -7.96 13.61 -13.55
CA GLY A 470 -9.36 13.48 -13.15
C GLY A 470 -9.74 12.11 -12.58
N PHE A 471 -8.77 11.25 -12.27
CA PHE A 471 -9.00 9.90 -11.77
C PHE A 471 -9.28 9.84 -10.26
N LEU A 472 -8.77 10.83 -9.53
CA LEU A 472 -8.88 10.94 -8.07
C LEU A 472 -9.45 12.28 -7.64
N PHE A 473 -10.12 12.27 -6.49
CA PHE A 473 -10.53 13.47 -5.75
C PHE A 473 -11.31 14.48 -6.60
N ARG A 474 -12.11 13.96 -7.55
CA ARG A 474 -12.91 14.77 -8.49
C ARG A 474 -12.09 15.76 -9.32
N GLY A 475 -10.81 15.47 -9.52
CA GLY A 475 -9.89 16.36 -10.23
C GLY A 475 -9.40 17.57 -9.44
N GLN A 476 -9.66 17.63 -8.12
CA GLN A 476 -9.30 18.79 -7.29
C GLN A 476 -8.04 18.53 -6.47
N ILE A 477 -6.95 19.24 -6.81
CA ILE A 477 -5.71 19.20 -6.03
C ILE A 477 -5.89 20.09 -4.79
N SER A 478 -6.10 19.49 -3.63
CA SER A 478 -6.19 20.22 -2.35
C SER A 478 -4.83 20.76 -1.89
N GLU A 479 -4.83 21.79 -1.04
CA GLU A 479 -3.60 22.29 -0.41
C GLU A 479 -2.91 21.19 0.41
N THR A 480 -3.68 20.37 1.12
CA THR A 480 -3.18 19.17 1.79
C THR A 480 -2.37 18.28 0.86
N LEU A 481 -2.87 17.97 -0.34
CA LEU A 481 -2.18 17.09 -1.28
C LEU A 481 -0.87 17.71 -1.80
N LYS A 482 -0.77 19.05 -1.81
CA LYS A 482 0.47 19.78 -2.15
C LYS A 482 1.48 19.78 -1.01
N THR A 483 1.03 19.66 0.25
CA THR A 483 1.89 19.62 1.42
C THR A 483 2.81 18.40 1.40
N ARG A 484 4.11 18.62 1.50
CA ARG A 484 5.11 17.55 1.53
C ARG A 484 5.08 16.81 2.87
N GLY A 485 5.38 15.51 2.85
CA GLY A 485 5.49 14.69 4.05
C GLY A 485 4.14 14.30 4.68
N ILE A 486 3.01 14.55 4.00
CA ILE A 486 1.69 14.18 4.53
C ILE A 486 1.51 12.66 4.68
N PHE A 487 2.14 11.88 3.80
CA PHE A 487 2.09 10.41 3.83
C PHE A 487 3.30 9.85 4.60
N GLN A 488 3.35 10.12 5.91
CA GLN A 488 4.37 9.51 6.76
C GLN A 488 4.26 7.98 6.76
N THR A 489 5.37 7.28 7.07
CA THR A 489 5.44 5.81 7.17
C THR A 489 4.27 5.21 7.93
N LYS A 490 3.85 5.83 9.05
CA LYS A 490 2.71 5.37 9.84
C LYS A 490 1.43 5.27 9.00
N TYR A 491 1.13 6.28 8.19
CA TYR A 491 -0.08 6.31 7.37
C TYR A 491 0.00 5.34 6.20
N LEU A 492 1.16 5.20 5.56
CA LEU A 492 1.37 4.17 4.52
C LEU A 492 1.10 2.76 5.08
N SER A 493 1.73 2.44 6.22
CA SER A 493 1.54 1.15 6.90
C SER A 493 0.08 0.90 7.31
N GLN A 494 -0.63 1.94 7.75
CA GLN A 494 -2.05 1.82 8.10
C GLN A 494 -2.90 1.57 6.85
N ILE A 495 -2.76 2.37 5.79
CA ILE A 495 -3.54 2.26 4.55
C ILE A 495 -3.43 0.86 3.93
N GLU A 496 -2.24 0.27 3.98
CA GLU A 496 -1.98 -1.05 3.41
C GLU A 496 -2.41 -2.22 4.31
N SER A 497 -2.77 -1.99 5.58
CA SER A 497 -3.09 -3.08 6.50
C SER A 497 -4.23 -3.98 5.99
N ASP A 498 -4.01 -5.30 6.04
CA ASP A 498 -4.98 -6.33 5.66
C ASP A 498 -6.21 -6.35 6.60
N ARG A 499 -6.06 -5.84 7.81
CA ARG A 499 -7.11 -5.85 8.84
C ARG A 499 -8.05 -4.64 8.75
N LEU A 500 -7.76 -3.68 7.88
CA LEU A 500 -8.60 -2.48 7.74
C LEU A 500 -9.67 -2.66 6.67
N ALA A 501 -10.90 -2.34 7.06
CA ALA A 501 -11.99 -2.16 6.11
C ALA A 501 -11.77 -0.89 5.29
N LEU A 502 -12.33 -0.84 4.07
CA LEU A 502 -12.20 0.32 3.18
C LEU A 502 -12.68 1.63 3.83
N LEU A 503 -13.68 1.56 4.72
CA LEU A 503 -14.18 2.72 5.46
C LEU A 503 -13.12 3.33 6.39
N GLN A 504 -12.24 2.51 6.97
CA GLN A 504 -11.14 2.98 7.83
C GLN A 504 -10.03 3.61 6.99
N VAL A 505 -9.71 3.06 5.82
CA VAL A 505 -8.78 3.69 4.87
C VAL A 505 -9.30 5.07 4.48
N ARG A 506 -10.59 5.18 4.15
CA ARG A 506 -11.24 6.47 3.85
C ARG A 506 -11.14 7.43 5.03
N ALA A 507 -11.39 6.97 6.25
CA ALA A 507 -11.30 7.79 7.45
C ALA A 507 -9.88 8.35 7.67
N ILE A 508 -8.84 7.53 7.44
CA ILE A 508 -7.44 7.98 7.51
C ILE A 508 -7.18 9.08 6.48
N LEU A 509 -7.60 8.90 5.23
CA LEU A 509 -7.43 9.90 4.18
C LEU A 509 -8.18 11.20 4.51
N GLN A 510 -9.37 11.11 5.08
CA GLN A 510 -10.14 12.27 5.53
C GLN A 510 -9.50 12.98 6.73
N GLN A 511 -8.92 12.22 7.68
CA GLN A 511 -8.15 12.78 8.80
C GLN A 511 -6.90 13.54 8.34
N LEU A 512 -6.27 13.08 7.24
CA LEU A 512 -5.19 13.81 6.60
C LEU A 512 -5.66 15.10 5.92
N GLY A 513 -6.96 15.29 5.70
CA GLY A 513 -7.55 16.44 5.00
C GLY A 513 -7.82 16.18 3.52
N LEU A 514 -7.82 14.92 3.07
CA LEU A 514 -8.15 14.54 1.70
C LEU A 514 -9.63 14.16 1.59
N ASN A 515 -10.35 14.83 0.69
CA ASN A 515 -11.77 14.54 0.44
C ASN A 515 -11.95 13.26 -0.39
N SER A 516 -11.71 12.12 0.26
CA SER A 516 -11.70 10.79 -0.37
C SER A 516 -13.08 10.12 -0.37
N THR A 517 -13.41 9.49 -1.51
CA THR A 517 -14.51 8.53 -1.67
C THR A 517 -14.02 7.08 -1.43
N CYS A 518 -14.93 6.10 -1.53
CA CYS A 518 -14.54 4.69 -1.45
C CYS A 518 -13.63 4.30 -2.63
N ASP A 519 -13.95 4.72 -3.85
CA ASP A 519 -13.16 4.42 -5.05
C ASP A 519 -11.78 5.10 -5.00
N ASP A 520 -11.73 6.36 -4.52
CA ASP A 520 -10.46 7.04 -4.27
C ASP A 520 -9.59 6.26 -3.26
N SER A 521 -10.21 5.74 -2.20
CA SER A 521 -9.52 4.99 -1.16
C SER A 521 -8.95 3.66 -1.68
N ILE A 522 -9.64 3.00 -2.61
CA ILE A 522 -9.14 1.79 -3.29
C ILE A 522 -7.89 2.15 -4.10
N LEU A 523 -7.97 3.19 -4.93
CA LEU A 523 -6.86 3.57 -5.81
C LEU A 523 -5.66 4.08 -5.00
N VAL A 524 -5.86 4.87 -3.95
CA VAL A 524 -4.76 5.29 -3.05
C VAL A 524 -4.10 4.08 -2.41
N LYS A 525 -4.87 3.10 -1.91
CA LYS A 525 -4.32 1.86 -1.34
C LYS A 525 -3.50 1.08 -2.38
N THR A 526 -3.98 0.98 -3.61
CA THR A 526 -3.25 0.33 -4.72
C THR A 526 -1.93 1.04 -5.01
N VAL A 527 -1.93 2.37 -5.09
CA VAL A 527 -0.71 3.16 -5.33
C VAL A 527 0.32 2.94 -4.21
N CYS A 528 -0.11 2.97 -2.94
CA CYS A 528 0.77 2.66 -1.81
C CYS A 528 1.41 1.28 -1.96
N GLY A 529 0.59 0.25 -2.21
CA GLY A 529 1.06 -1.13 -2.36
C GLY A 529 2.04 -1.35 -3.51
N VAL A 530 1.86 -0.66 -4.63
CA VAL A 530 2.80 -0.72 -5.76
C VAL A 530 4.16 -0.11 -5.38
N VAL A 531 4.16 1.05 -4.73
CA VAL A 531 5.38 1.76 -4.30
C VAL A 531 6.12 0.97 -3.21
N SER A 532 5.42 0.51 -2.18
CA SER A 532 6.01 -0.22 -1.05
C SER A 532 6.51 -1.62 -1.45
N LYS A 533 5.81 -2.31 -2.36
CA LYS A 533 6.28 -3.57 -2.95
C LYS A 533 7.59 -3.39 -3.71
N ARG A 534 7.68 -2.40 -4.59
CA ARG A 534 8.92 -2.09 -5.32
C ARG A 534 10.07 -1.79 -4.34
N ALA A 535 9.81 -0.98 -3.33
CA ALA A 535 10.78 -0.63 -2.29
C ALA A 535 11.35 -1.87 -1.58
N ALA A 536 10.48 -2.80 -1.19
CA ALA A 536 10.89 -4.06 -0.56
C ALA A 536 11.71 -4.96 -1.50
N GLN A 537 11.33 -5.04 -2.79
CA GLN A 537 12.07 -5.82 -3.79
C GLN A 537 13.45 -5.21 -4.08
N MET A 538 13.55 -3.89 -4.19
CA MET A 538 14.83 -3.18 -4.36
C MET A 538 15.77 -3.39 -3.17
N CYS A 539 15.25 -3.26 -1.94
CA CYS A 539 16.00 -3.58 -0.72
C CYS A 539 16.44 -5.05 -0.71
N GLY A 540 15.57 -5.97 -1.16
CA GLY A 540 15.87 -7.39 -1.25
C GLY A 540 16.97 -7.71 -2.28
N ALA A 541 16.99 -7.03 -3.43
CA ALA A 541 18.05 -7.18 -4.42
C ALA A 541 19.41 -6.68 -3.90
N GLY A 542 19.42 -5.55 -3.18
CA GLY A 542 20.63 -5.07 -2.49
C GLY A 542 21.13 -6.06 -1.43
N MET A 543 20.23 -6.58 -0.59
CA MET A 543 20.60 -7.57 0.44
C MET A 543 21.06 -8.90 -0.17
N ALA A 544 20.43 -9.33 -1.27
CA ALA A 544 20.82 -10.52 -2.02
C ALA A 544 22.27 -10.43 -2.53
N ALA A 545 22.72 -9.25 -2.95
CA ALA A 545 24.12 -9.00 -3.33
C ALA A 545 25.08 -9.18 -2.15
N VAL A 546 24.74 -8.62 -0.99
CA VAL A 546 25.57 -8.70 0.23
C VAL A 546 25.76 -10.15 0.67
N VAL A 547 24.68 -10.91 0.82
CA VAL A 547 24.78 -12.29 1.34
C VAL A 547 25.49 -13.23 0.36
N ASP A 548 25.32 -13.05 -0.95
CA ASP A 548 26.07 -13.84 -1.93
C ASP A 548 27.54 -13.45 -1.97
N LYS A 549 27.88 -12.17 -1.79
CA LYS A 549 29.27 -11.74 -1.67
C LYS A 549 29.96 -12.41 -0.48
N ILE A 550 29.32 -12.43 0.69
CA ILE A 550 29.86 -13.14 1.88
C ILE A 550 30.08 -14.63 1.57
N ARG A 551 29.10 -15.27 0.93
CA ARG A 551 29.19 -16.68 0.53
C ARG A 551 30.37 -16.92 -0.41
N GLU A 552 30.53 -16.08 -1.43
CA GLU A 552 31.57 -16.19 -2.46
C GLU A 552 32.96 -15.87 -1.93
N ASN A 553 33.10 -14.83 -1.11
CA ASN A 553 34.35 -14.47 -0.43
C ASN A 553 34.95 -15.64 0.36
N ARG A 554 34.07 -16.48 0.93
CA ARG A 554 34.41 -17.66 1.75
C ARG A 554 34.47 -18.96 0.95
N GLY A 555 34.24 -18.92 -0.36
CA GLY A 555 34.25 -20.10 -1.22
C GLY A 555 33.19 -21.15 -0.84
N LEU A 556 32.04 -20.72 -0.30
CA LEU A 556 31.00 -21.61 0.19
C LEU A 556 29.96 -21.93 -0.91
N ASP A 557 29.53 -23.18 -0.98
CA ASP A 557 28.39 -23.57 -1.82
C ASP A 557 27.07 -23.05 -1.25
N HIS A 558 26.94 -23.09 0.08
CA HIS A 558 25.78 -22.61 0.83
C HIS A 558 26.20 -21.77 2.03
N LEU A 559 25.44 -20.71 2.33
CA LEU A 559 25.67 -19.84 3.49
C LEU A 559 24.41 -19.81 4.36
N ASN A 560 24.57 -20.04 5.68
CA ASN A 560 23.57 -19.65 6.67
C ASN A 560 24.05 -18.34 7.32
N VAL A 561 23.23 -17.30 7.27
CA VAL A 561 23.58 -15.98 7.83
C VAL A 561 22.35 -15.31 8.41
N THR A 562 22.54 -14.57 9.48
CA THR A 562 21.49 -13.74 10.09
C THR A 562 21.76 -12.27 9.77
N VAL A 563 20.68 -11.53 9.52
CA VAL A 563 20.67 -10.09 9.32
C VAL A 563 19.95 -9.46 10.50
N GLY A 564 20.66 -8.63 11.27
CA GLY A 564 20.05 -7.77 12.28
C GLY A 564 19.37 -6.58 11.61
N VAL A 565 18.07 -6.36 11.86
CA VAL A 565 17.28 -5.31 11.19
C VAL A 565 16.68 -4.34 12.19
N ASP A 566 16.73 -3.05 11.88
CA ASP A 566 15.94 -2.02 12.55
C ASP A 566 15.34 -1.03 11.53
N GLY A 567 14.39 -0.21 11.99
CA GLY A 567 13.77 0.86 11.23
C GLY A 567 12.25 0.79 11.26
N THR A 568 11.63 1.96 11.36
CA THR A 568 10.18 2.11 11.51
C THR A 568 9.38 1.56 10.33
N LEU A 569 9.88 1.70 9.09
CA LEU A 569 9.22 1.16 7.91
C LEU A 569 9.22 -0.37 7.94
N TYR A 570 10.37 -0.99 8.23
CA TYR A 570 10.46 -2.44 8.35
C TYR A 570 9.59 -3.01 9.48
N LYS A 571 9.57 -2.34 10.64
CA LYS A 571 8.79 -2.73 11.82
C LYS A 571 7.28 -2.62 11.62
N LEU A 572 6.82 -1.50 11.04
CA LEU A 572 5.39 -1.15 11.02
C LEU A 572 4.68 -1.57 9.74
N HIS A 573 5.39 -1.71 8.62
CA HIS A 573 4.74 -1.96 7.34
C HIS A 573 4.24 -3.40 7.22
N PRO A 574 2.96 -3.63 6.83
CA PRO A 574 2.35 -4.96 6.88
C PRO A 574 2.96 -5.97 5.90
N HIS A 575 3.64 -5.49 4.86
CA HIS A 575 4.12 -6.35 3.77
C HIS A 575 5.61 -6.22 3.46
N PHE A 576 6.30 -5.19 3.97
CA PHE A 576 7.63 -4.84 3.49
C PHE A 576 8.63 -5.95 3.79
N SER A 577 8.72 -6.37 5.06
CA SER A 577 9.62 -7.42 5.52
C SER A 577 9.39 -8.73 4.76
N ARG A 578 8.13 -9.18 4.68
CA ARG A 578 7.73 -10.40 3.96
C ARG A 578 8.15 -10.39 2.48
N ILE A 579 7.91 -9.30 1.76
CA ILE A 579 8.27 -9.19 0.34
C ILE A 579 9.80 -9.14 0.18
N MET A 580 10.50 -8.41 1.06
CA MET A 580 11.95 -8.32 1.04
C MET A 580 12.60 -9.68 1.29
N HIS A 581 12.14 -10.43 2.32
CA HIS A 581 12.62 -11.79 2.61
C HIS A 581 12.42 -12.74 1.44
N GLN A 582 11.23 -12.70 0.82
CA GLN A 582 10.93 -13.52 -0.34
C GLN A 582 11.86 -13.17 -1.52
N THR A 583 12.10 -11.88 -1.74
CA THR A 583 12.99 -11.41 -2.79
C THR A 583 14.43 -11.88 -2.57
N VAL A 584 14.96 -11.78 -1.35
CA VAL A 584 16.30 -12.28 -1.02
C VAL A 584 16.41 -13.78 -1.27
N LYS A 585 15.41 -14.55 -0.84
CA LYS A 585 15.35 -16.01 -1.04
C LYS A 585 15.34 -16.39 -2.53
N GLU A 586 14.62 -15.66 -3.36
CA GLU A 586 14.52 -15.93 -4.80
C GLU A 586 15.78 -15.55 -5.57
N LEU A 587 16.45 -14.47 -5.16
CA LEU A 587 17.62 -13.93 -5.85
C LEU A 587 18.93 -14.56 -5.39
N SER A 588 19.01 -15.03 -4.14
CA SER A 588 20.20 -15.70 -3.56
C SER A 588 19.81 -17.06 -2.98
N PRO A 589 19.36 -18.03 -3.80
CA PRO A 589 18.85 -19.32 -3.34
C PRO A 589 19.89 -20.21 -2.65
N LYS A 590 21.18 -19.89 -2.78
CA LYS A 590 22.28 -20.55 -2.10
C LYS A 590 22.52 -20.03 -0.67
N CYS A 591 21.86 -18.93 -0.29
CA CYS A 591 21.96 -18.34 1.03
C CYS A 591 20.65 -18.54 1.79
N ASN A 592 20.72 -19.19 2.94
CA ASN A 592 19.62 -19.27 3.89
C ASN A 592 19.77 -18.10 4.88
N VAL A 593 18.93 -17.08 4.70
CA VAL A 593 19.03 -15.80 5.40
C VAL A 593 17.91 -15.67 6.43
N SER A 594 18.28 -15.55 7.70
CA SER A 594 17.35 -15.23 8.79
C SER A 594 17.38 -13.73 9.07
N PHE A 595 16.22 -13.12 9.32
CA PHE A 595 16.14 -11.69 9.66
C PHE A 595 15.66 -11.54 11.09
N LEU A 596 16.51 -10.99 11.96
CA LEU A 596 16.20 -10.75 13.37
C LEU A 596 15.93 -9.27 13.58
N LEU A 597 14.80 -8.94 14.20
CA LEU A 597 14.48 -7.56 14.53
C LEU A 597 15.22 -7.14 15.80
N SER A 598 15.91 -6.00 15.76
CA SER A 598 16.43 -5.38 16.97
C SER A 598 15.30 -4.62 17.69
N GLU A 599 14.91 -5.11 18.87
CA GLU A 599 13.89 -4.45 19.70
C GLU A 599 14.43 -3.19 20.38
N ASP A 600 15.67 -3.26 20.89
CA ASP A 600 16.33 -2.21 21.68
C ASP A 600 17.11 -1.18 20.86
N GLY A 601 17.13 -1.34 19.53
CA GLY A 601 17.79 -0.44 18.58
C GLY A 601 19.30 -0.66 18.47
N SER A 602 20.02 0.39 18.05
CA SER A 602 21.48 0.39 17.86
C SER A 602 22.27 0.55 19.17
N GLY A 603 21.63 1.03 20.24
CA GLY A 603 22.30 1.40 21.49
C GLY A 603 22.97 0.23 22.23
N LYS A 604 22.37 -0.97 22.24
CA LYS A 604 23.00 -2.19 22.80
C LYS A 604 24.31 -2.51 22.06
N GLY A 605 24.27 -2.50 20.73
CA GLY A 605 25.43 -2.73 19.89
C GLY A 605 26.51 -1.67 20.04
N ALA A 606 26.14 -0.40 20.18
CA ALA A 606 27.10 0.67 20.44
C ALA A 606 27.84 0.47 21.77
N ALA A 607 27.14 0.04 22.83
CA ALA A 607 27.76 -0.31 24.10
C ALA A 607 28.68 -1.55 23.98
N LEU A 608 28.28 -2.57 23.21
CA LEU A 608 29.14 -3.74 22.94
C LEU A 608 30.42 -3.36 22.20
N ILE A 609 30.32 -2.51 21.17
CA ILE A 609 31.48 -1.99 20.44
C ILE A 609 32.39 -1.17 21.37
N THR A 610 31.79 -0.37 22.26
CA THR A 610 32.50 0.40 23.28
C THR A 610 33.27 -0.52 24.22
N ALA A 611 32.64 -1.60 24.70
CA ALA A 611 33.30 -2.61 25.55
C ALA A 611 34.52 -3.24 24.85
N VAL A 612 34.38 -3.58 23.57
CA VAL A 612 35.50 -4.08 22.76
C VAL A 612 36.58 -3.01 22.59
N GLY A 613 36.20 -1.75 22.35
CA GLY A 613 37.12 -0.63 22.22
C GLY A 613 37.97 -0.40 23.47
N VAL A 614 37.34 -0.40 24.66
CA VAL A 614 38.04 -0.29 25.95
C VAL A 614 39.02 -1.47 26.14
N ARG A 615 38.55 -2.69 25.84
CA ARG A 615 39.38 -3.90 25.93
C ARG A 615 40.60 -3.83 25.02
N LEU A 616 40.45 -3.33 23.79
CA LEU A 616 41.56 -3.16 22.85
C LEU A 616 42.58 -2.10 23.29
N ARG A 617 42.18 -1.11 24.10
CA ARG A 617 43.08 -0.12 24.72
C ARG A 617 43.87 -0.70 25.91
N GLY A 618 43.47 -1.86 26.44
CA GLY A 618 44.13 -2.50 27.60
C GLY A 618 43.78 -1.89 28.95
N GLU A 619 42.72 -1.09 29.02
CA GLU A 619 42.24 -0.44 30.25
C GLU A 619 41.23 -1.34 30.99
N PRO A 620 41.27 -1.41 32.34
CA PRO A 620 40.28 -2.18 33.10
C PRO A 620 38.89 -1.54 32.99
N CYS A 621 37.87 -2.32 32.60
CA CYS A 621 36.48 -1.90 32.71
C CYS A 621 36.12 -1.73 34.20
N SER A 622 35.78 -0.51 34.61
CA SER A 622 35.35 -0.16 35.97
C SER A 622 33.99 -0.72 36.34
#